data_AF-A0A087TX58-F1
#
_entry.id   AF-A0A087TX58-F1
#
_cell.length_a   1.000
_cell.length_b   1.000
_cell.length_c   1.000
_cell.angle_alpha   90.00
_cell.angle_beta   90.00
_cell.angle_gamma   90.00
#
_symmetry.space_group_name_H-M   'P 1'
#
loop_
_entity.id
_entity.type
_entity.pdbx_description
1 polymer ?
#
loop_
_entity_poly.entity_id
_entity_poly.type
_entity_poly.pdbx_seq_one_letter_code
_entity_poly.pdbx_strand_id
1 'polypeptide(L)'
;MAGLRCTHPYIRKIFCGLIDEKVYPQLRERLIYILTNVNWENMGPHFWIKQCIEMVVVAAQETYIQSATHKYLLPSVTSIIEFSDAKKKESHLEEEVMHLKMKNLTLLGEREEARNSFRIKKELICSPLSYDEDQISDEERLAEKRNADELSKHVQSLLTKNNSFQSLLESIKTSKFLSAVVDLCHLDTPLAEYVWLQLFPKIWSILNIEEQKEIGSWLQLFLCNNRFLDYDIHPPRPLEVFADAALRCSPVSSFSLDLYKYAGKCLNRWERSCLVLEDTCFQNEDFITEDTSAFLEALTEAYSSMEEEDLCCGMWQKFGTYPETILGVTLEKQGFFPKAMHYFRQAMSKYKIATLLSP
;
A
#
# COMPACT_ATOMS: atom_id res chain seq x y z
N MET A 1 13.03 24.54 -15.39
CA MET A 1 13.71 23.41 -14.74
C MET A 1 14.58 23.82 -13.56
N ALA A 2 15.54 24.75 -13.68
CA ALA A 2 16.41 25.15 -12.55
C ALA A 2 15.65 25.64 -11.29
N GLY A 3 14.52 26.34 -11.45
CA GLY A 3 13.69 26.78 -10.34
C GLY A 3 13.06 25.63 -9.51
N LEU A 4 12.85 24.45 -10.11
CA LEU A 4 12.32 23.26 -9.42
C LEU A 4 13.38 22.55 -8.56
N ARG A 5 14.67 22.84 -8.79
CA ARG A 5 15.79 22.34 -7.99
C ARG A 5 16.03 23.19 -6.74
N CYS A 6 15.33 24.31 -6.58
CA CYS A 6 15.55 25.21 -5.47
C CYS A 6 15.27 24.49 -4.14
N THR A 7 16.22 24.56 -3.21
CA THR A 7 16.06 24.02 -1.85
C THR A 7 14.99 24.76 -1.07
N HIS A 8 14.73 26.02 -1.42
CA HIS A 8 13.72 26.84 -0.78
C HIS A 8 12.30 26.39 -1.20
N PRO A 9 11.46 25.86 -0.27
CA PRO A 9 10.16 25.28 -0.63
C PRO A 9 9.21 26.29 -1.28
N TYR A 10 9.20 27.54 -0.81
CA TYR A 10 8.37 28.61 -1.38
C TYR A 10 8.62 28.85 -2.88
N ILE A 11 9.89 29.02 -3.28
CA ILE A 11 10.27 29.27 -4.67
C ILE A 11 9.90 28.05 -5.53
N ARG A 12 10.19 26.85 -5.04
CA ARG A 12 9.83 25.60 -5.71
C ARG A 12 8.32 25.52 -5.97
N LYS A 13 7.48 25.80 -4.96
CA LYS A 13 6.01 25.79 -5.09
C LYS A 13 5.50 26.75 -6.14
N ILE A 14 6.11 27.93 -6.30
CA ILE A 14 5.76 28.88 -7.38
C ILE A 14 6.03 28.25 -8.75
N PHE A 15 7.21 27.67 -8.94
CA PHE A 15 7.55 27.02 -10.22
C PHE A 15 6.70 25.78 -10.49
N CYS A 16 6.35 25.00 -9.47
CA CYS A 16 5.44 23.87 -9.60
C CYS A 16 4.03 24.34 -9.98
N GLY A 17 3.52 25.41 -9.37
CA GLY A 17 2.23 26.01 -9.74
C GLY A 17 2.18 26.49 -11.20
N LEU A 18 3.26 27.08 -11.70
CA LEU A 18 3.35 27.48 -13.12
C LEU A 18 3.36 26.30 -14.11
N ILE A 19 3.80 25.12 -13.66
CA ILE A 19 3.70 23.89 -14.46
C ILE A 19 2.29 23.32 -14.36
N ASP A 20 1.71 23.37 -13.17
CA ASP A 20 0.36 22.91 -12.89
C ASP A 20 -0.69 23.64 -13.75
N GLU A 21 -0.51 24.95 -13.96
CA GLU A 21 -1.37 25.74 -14.85
C GLU A 21 -1.25 25.34 -16.34
N LYS A 22 -0.12 24.74 -16.74
CA LYS A 22 0.16 24.36 -18.13
C LYS A 22 -0.22 22.92 -18.45
N VAL A 23 -0.30 22.06 -17.45
CA VAL A 23 -0.61 20.64 -17.62
C VAL A 23 -2.05 20.41 -17.23
N TYR A 24 -2.75 19.60 -18.02
CA TYR A 24 -4.11 19.25 -17.70
C TYR A 24 -4.22 18.52 -16.33
N PRO A 25 -5.36 18.65 -15.62
CA PRO A 25 -5.51 18.12 -14.27
C PRO A 25 -5.62 16.59 -14.22
N GLN A 26 -5.85 15.91 -15.34
CA GLN A 26 -6.05 14.46 -15.36
C GLN A 26 -4.74 13.72 -15.09
N LEU A 27 -4.84 12.62 -14.33
CA LEU A 27 -3.70 11.77 -13.98
C LEU A 27 -2.99 11.23 -15.23
N ARG A 28 -3.74 10.74 -16.22
CA ARG A 28 -3.22 10.24 -17.50
C ARG A 28 -2.35 11.28 -18.22
N GLU A 29 -2.87 12.49 -18.41
CA GLU A 29 -2.20 13.56 -19.15
C GLU A 29 -0.91 14.01 -18.44
N ARG A 30 -0.90 13.97 -17.10
CA ARG A 30 0.31 14.25 -16.31
C ARG A 30 1.37 13.17 -16.44
N LEU A 31 0.98 11.89 -16.46
CA LEU A 31 1.91 10.79 -16.70
C LEU A 31 2.53 10.89 -18.09
N ILE A 32 1.72 11.16 -19.12
CA ILE A 32 2.22 11.39 -20.47
C ILE A 32 3.17 12.58 -20.47
N TYR A 33 2.80 13.71 -19.85
CA TYR A 33 3.66 14.89 -19.75
C TYR A 33 5.03 14.59 -19.11
N ILE A 34 5.06 13.81 -18.03
CA ILE A 34 6.29 13.35 -17.36
C ILE A 34 7.18 12.55 -18.32
N LEU A 35 6.60 11.69 -19.15
CA LEU A 35 7.33 10.79 -20.04
C LEU A 35 7.78 11.46 -21.35
N THR A 36 6.99 12.38 -21.90
CA THR A 36 7.20 12.89 -23.26
C THR A 36 7.69 14.33 -23.32
N ASN A 37 7.20 15.21 -22.43
CA ASN A 37 7.35 16.65 -22.58
C ASN A 37 8.43 17.25 -21.66
N VAL A 38 8.75 16.57 -20.56
CA VAL A 38 9.74 17.07 -19.60
C VAL A 38 11.13 16.56 -19.97
N ASN A 39 12.06 17.48 -20.27
CA ASN A 39 13.46 17.12 -20.43
C ASN A 39 14.19 17.04 -19.08
N TRP A 40 14.21 15.84 -18.48
CA TRP A 40 14.86 15.55 -17.21
C TRP A 40 16.39 15.69 -17.23
N GLU A 41 17.04 15.74 -18.40
CA GLU A 41 18.50 15.98 -18.52
C GLU A 41 18.90 17.30 -17.84
N ASN A 42 18.03 18.31 -17.90
CA ASN A 42 18.26 19.62 -17.28
C ASN A 42 18.24 19.61 -15.74
N MET A 43 17.88 18.48 -15.12
CA MET A 43 17.95 18.30 -13.66
C MET A 43 19.32 17.79 -13.20
N GLY A 44 20.17 17.30 -14.11
CA GLY A 44 21.53 16.85 -13.81
C GLY A 44 21.59 15.89 -12.62
N PRO A 45 22.34 16.17 -11.55
CA PRO A 45 22.52 15.28 -10.40
C PRO A 45 21.32 15.24 -9.44
N HIS A 46 20.25 15.98 -9.70
CA HIS A 46 19.11 16.03 -8.80
C HIS A 46 18.18 14.84 -9.03
N PHE A 47 17.72 14.22 -7.93
CA PHE A 47 16.77 13.11 -7.96
C PHE A 47 15.38 13.57 -8.43
N TRP A 48 15.18 13.56 -9.75
CA TRP A 48 14.07 14.20 -10.42
C TRP A 48 12.71 13.52 -10.20
N ILE A 49 12.70 12.29 -9.67
CA ILE A 49 11.48 11.59 -9.24
C ILE A 49 10.72 12.38 -8.17
N LYS A 50 11.40 13.21 -7.37
CA LYS A 50 10.75 14.13 -6.41
C LYS A 50 9.71 15.02 -7.10
N GLN A 51 10.04 15.54 -8.28
CA GLN A 51 9.14 16.36 -9.08
C GLN A 51 8.04 15.52 -9.75
N CYS A 52 8.32 14.26 -10.11
CA CYS A 52 7.28 13.34 -10.58
C CYS A 52 6.22 13.09 -9.51
N ILE A 53 6.62 12.85 -8.26
CA ILE A 53 5.70 12.66 -7.12
C ILE A 53 4.82 13.91 -6.97
N GLU A 54 5.43 15.10 -6.97
CA GLU A 54 4.68 16.36 -6.82
C GLU A 54 3.67 16.57 -7.96
N MET A 55 4.06 16.34 -9.22
CA MET A 55 3.14 16.49 -10.36
C MET A 55 1.97 15.52 -10.31
N VAL A 56 2.19 14.27 -9.89
CA VAL A 56 1.13 13.26 -9.82
C VAL A 56 0.22 13.48 -8.62
N VAL A 57 0.78 13.85 -7.46
CA VAL A 57 0.03 14.09 -6.23
C VAL A 57 -1.01 15.20 -6.39
N VAL A 58 -0.73 16.22 -7.22
CA VAL A 58 -1.68 17.32 -7.46
C VAL A 58 -2.94 16.87 -8.20
N ALA A 59 -2.90 15.75 -8.94
CA ALA A 59 -4.10 15.17 -9.56
C ALA A 59 -5.01 14.42 -8.56
N ALA A 60 -4.60 14.26 -7.30
CA ALA A 60 -5.41 13.61 -6.29
C ALA A 60 -6.66 14.44 -5.96
N GLN A 61 -7.81 13.78 -5.85
CA GLN A 61 -9.07 14.42 -5.47
C GLN A 61 -9.04 14.86 -4.00
N GLU A 62 -9.67 16.00 -3.71
CA GLU A 62 -9.82 16.48 -2.33
C GLU A 62 -10.88 15.66 -1.57
N THR A 63 -10.41 14.73 -0.76
CA THR A 63 -11.24 13.94 0.15
C THR A 63 -10.83 14.17 1.61
N TYR A 64 -11.64 13.70 2.55
CA TYR A 64 -11.25 13.62 3.95
C TYR A 64 -10.37 12.40 4.19
N ILE A 65 -9.37 12.55 5.05
CA ILE A 65 -8.44 11.46 5.35
C ILE A 65 -9.16 10.43 6.21
N GLN A 66 -9.15 9.18 5.76
CA GLN A 66 -9.69 8.04 6.51
C GLN A 66 -8.62 6.99 6.68
N SER A 67 -8.66 6.28 7.82
CA SER A 67 -7.77 5.14 8.04
C SER A 67 -8.11 4.03 7.06
N ALA A 68 -7.10 3.48 6.39
CA ALA A 68 -7.27 2.32 5.52
C ALA A 68 -7.72 1.06 6.28
N THR A 69 -7.55 1.01 7.60
CA THR A 69 -7.92 -0.16 8.43
C THR A 69 -8.72 0.27 9.65
N HIS A 70 -9.92 -0.27 9.79
CA HIS A 70 -10.79 -0.01 10.94
C HIS A 70 -10.40 -0.78 12.22
N LYS A 71 -9.50 -1.77 12.12
CA LYS A 71 -9.11 -2.66 13.23
C LYS A 71 -8.40 -1.96 14.38
N TYR A 72 -7.71 -0.86 14.12
CA TYR A 72 -6.96 -0.10 15.12
C TYR A 72 -7.67 1.22 15.50
N LEU A 73 -8.93 1.39 15.10
CA LEU A 73 -9.70 2.54 15.53
C LEU A 73 -10.06 2.39 17.00
N LEU A 74 -9.77 3.44 17.77
CA LEU A 74 -10.25 3.54 19.13
C LEU A 74 -11.79 3.60 19.12
N PRO A 75 -12.45 2.93 20.06
CA PRO A 75 -13.90 3.00 20.19
C PRO A 75 -14.34 4.45 20.40
N SER A 76 -15.43 4.84 19.75
CA SER A 76 -15.96 6.20 19.90
C SER A 76 -16.38 6.46 21.34
N VAL A 77 -16.28 7.70 21.82
CA VAL A 77 -16.73 8.08 23.18
C VAL A 77 -18.22 7.73 23.38
N THR A 78 -19.02 7.78 22.32
CA THR A 78 -20.43 7.41 22.31
C THR A 78 -20.67 5.91 22.53
N SER A 79 -19.72 5.03 22.18
CA SER A 79 -19.87 3.59 22.43
C SER A 79 -19.95 3.25 23.92
N ILE A 80 -19.28 4.03 24.78
CA ILE A 80 -19.35 3.87 26.24
C ILE A 80 -20.76 4.22 26.77
N ILE A 81 -21.44 5.15 26.12
CA ILE A 81 -22.82 5.53 26.48
C ILE A 81 -23.76 4.34 26.22
N GLU A 82 -23.58 3.63 25.10
CA GLU A 82 -24.34 2.40 24.81
C GLU A 82 -24.09 1.30 25.84
N PHE A 83 -22.83 1.10 26.28
CA PHE A 83 -22.53 0.17 27.37
C PHE A 83 -23.19 0.59 28.70
N SER A 84 -23.27 1.90 28.97
CA SER A 84 -23.92 2.40 30.18
C SER A 84 -25.45 2.23 30.15
N ASP A 85 -26.07 2.41 28.98
CA ASP A 85 -27.51 2.26 28.81
C ASP A 85 -27.92 0.79 28.73
N ALA A 86 -27.06 -0.10 28.20
CA ALA A 86 -27.24 -1.54 28.30
C ALA A 86 -27.22 -2.01 29.76
N LYS A 87 -26.26 -1.52 30.56
CA LYS A 87 -26.18 -1.81 32.00
C LYS A 87 -27.39 -1.27 32.77
N LYS A 88 -27.86 -0.06 32.42
CA LYS A 88 -29.09 0.52 33.00
C LYS A 88 -30.35 -0.25 32.60
N LYS A 89 -30.43 -0.76 31.37
CA LYS A 89 -31.52 -1.63 30.92
C LYS A 89 -31.50 -2.98 31.62
N GLU A 90 -30.32 -3.59 31.82
CA GLU A 90 -30.16 -4.80 32.62
C GLU A 90 -30.60 -4.56 34.07
N SER A 91 -30.16 -3.47 34.70
CA SER A 91 -30.60 -3.15 36.06
C SER A 91 -32.10 -2.89 36.16
N HIS A 92 -32.71 -2.25 35.15
CA HIS A 92 -34.16 -2.04 35.12
C HIS A 92 -34.94 -3.36 34.89
N LEU A 93 -34.44 -4.26 34.05
CA LEU A 93 -35.02 -5.60 33.87
C LEU A 93 -34.91 -6.44 35.15
N GLU A 94 -33.80 -6.35 35.87
CA GLU A 94 -33.63 -6.99 37.18
C GLU A 94 -34.56 -6.42 38.25
N GLU A 95 -34.77 -5.09 38.26
CA GLU A 95 -35.76 -4.42 39.11
C GLU A 95 -37.20 -4.86 38.78
N GLU A 96 -37.54 -4.98 37.50
CA GLU A 96 -38.87 -5.37 37.03
C GLU A 96 -39.16 -6.86 37.33
N VAL A 97 -38.16 -7.74 37.17
CA VAL A 97 -38.22 -9.15 37.57
C VAL A 97 -38.30 -9.29 39.10
N MET A 98 -37.61 -8.45 39.88
CA MET A 98 -37.79 -8.38 41.34
C MET A 98 -39.18 -7.90 41.74
N HIS A 99 -39.73 -6.91 41.04
CA HIS A 99 -41.07 -6.38 41.33
C HIS A 99 -42.17 -7.40 40.98
N LEU A 100 -41.99 -8.18 39.91
CA LEU A 100 -42.85 -9.33 39.59
C LEU A 100 -42.73 -10.46 40.63
N LYS A 101 -41.51 -10.73 41.14
CA LYS A 101 -41.31 -11.66 42.27
C LYS A 101 -41.97 -11.15 43.54
N MET A 102 -41.88 -9.86 43.86
CA MET A 102 -42.52 -9.23 45.03
C MET A 102 -44.05 -9.25 44.92
N LYS A 103 -44.62 -9.02 43.72
CA LYS A 103 -46.06 -9.09 43.46
C LYS A 103 -46.61 -10.53 43.57
N ASN A 104 -45.79 -11.53 43.26
CA ASN A 104 -46.12 -12.93 43.51
C ASN A 104 -45.89 -13.34 44.97
N LEU A 105 -44.95 -12.70 45.69
CA LEU A 105 -44.71 -12.91 47.12
C LEU A 105 -45.78 -12.26 48.01
N THR A 106 -46.51 -11.24 47.55
CA THR A 106 -47.59 -10.61 48.33
C THR A 106 -48.80 -11.51 48.60
N LEU A 107 -48.85 -12.72 48.03
CA LEU A 107 -49.90 -13.73 48.30
C LEU A 107 -49.58 -14.69 49.45
N LEU A 108 -48.36 -14.70 49.99
CA LEU A 108 -48.00 -15.47 51.18
C LEU A 108 -47.23 -14.54 52.13
N GLY A 109 -47.86 -14.26 53.28
CA GLY A 109 -47.48 -13.16 54.16
C GLY A 109 -46.14 -13.35 54.86
N GLU A 110 -45.09 -12.73 54.31
CA GLU A 110 -43.84 -12.41 55.02
C GLU A 110 -43.39 -11.01 54.58
N ARG A 111 -43.92 -9.97 55.25
CA ARG A 111 -43.91 -8.57 54.78
C ARG A 111 -42.76 -7.73 55.32
N GLU A 112 -41.82 -8.30 56.07
CA GLU A 112 -40.82 -7.56 56.84
C GLU A 112 -39.36 -7.86 56.42
N GLU A 113 -39.00 -9.11 56.11
CA GLU A 113 -37.63 -9.45 55.73
C GLU A 113 -37.23 -8.95 54.32
N ALA A 114 -38.17 -8.93 53.37
CA ALA A 114 -37.93 -8.41 52.03
C ALA A 114 -37.73 -6.88 51.99
N ARG A 115 -38.37 -6.13 52.90
CA ARG A 115 -38.25 -4.67 52.99
C ARG A 115 -36.88 -4.23 53.50
N ASN A 116 -36.30 -5.00 54.43
CA ASN A 116 -34.95 -4.74 54.94
C ASN A 116 -33.87 -5.09 53.91
N SER A 117 -34.04 -6.18 53.15
CA SER A 117 -33.14 -6.54 52.05
C SER A 117 -33.13 -5.50 50.91
N PHE A 118 -34.29 -4.90 50.61
CA PHE A 118 -34.43 -3.84 49.60
C PHE A 118 -33.74 -2.52 50.01
N ARG A 119 -33.75 -2.18 51.31
CA ARG A 119 -33.05 -1.00 51.83
C ARG A 119 -31.53 -1.16 51.76
N ILE A 120 -31.03 -2.34 52.14
CA ILE A 120 -29.59 -2.64 52.14
C ILE A 120 -29.01 -2.61 50.72
N LYS A 121 -29.72 -3.15 49.71
CA LYS A 121 -29.20 -3.14 48.32
C LYS A 121 -29.14 -1.76 47.67
N LYS A 122 -30.02 -0.83 48.05
CA LYS A 122 -29.97 0.56 47.53
C LYS A 122 -28.80 1.36 48.13
N GLU A 123 -28.39 1.05 49.36
CA GLU A 123 -27.22 1.66 50.02
C GLU A 123 -25.88 1.14 49.47
N LEU A 124 -25.82 -0.08 48.90
CA LEU A 124 -24.59 -0.67 48.37
C LEU A 124 -24.17 -0.20 46.96
N ILE A 125 -25.03 0.51 46.21
CA ILE A 125 -24.72 0.96 44.84
C ILE A 125 -24.16 2.40 44.80
N CYS A 126 -24.30 3.17 45.89
CA CYS A 126 -23.66 4.48 46.04
C CYS A 126 -23.11 4.63 47.46
N SER A 127 -21.87 4.18 47.67
CA SER A 127 -21.10 4.57 48.85
C SER A 127 -19.79 5.22 48.42
N PRO A 128 -19.67 6.56 48.48
CA PRO A 128 -18.63 7.15 49.27
C PRO A 128 -19.10 7.16 50.73
N LEU A 129 -18.42 6.39 51.58
CA LEU A 129 -18.34 6.50 53.04
C LEU A 129 -19.49 7.25 53.75
N SER A 130 -20.31 6.48 54.45
CA SER A 130 -21.27 6.94 55.44
C SER A 130 -20.63 7.86 56.48
N TYR A 131 -20.94 9.15 56.39
CA TYR A 131 -20.97 10.04 57.55
C TYR A 131 -22.44 10.39 57.83
N ASP A 132 -22.81 10.36 59.10
CA ASP A 132 -24.17 10.55 59.63
C ASP A 132 -24.91 11.74 58.99
N GLU A 133 -26.04 11.47 58.32
CA GLU A 133 -26.79 12.42 57.49
C GLU A 133 -27.75 13.36 58.26
N ASP A 134 -27.67 13.46 59.59
CA ASP A 134 -28.66 14.20 60.38
C ASP A 134 -28.26 15.63 60.82
N GLN A 135 -27.13 16.19 60.33
CA GLN A 135 -26.76 17.60 60.59
C GLN A 135 -26.06 18.31 59.41
N ILE A 136 -26.56 18.16 58.18
CA ILE A 136 -26.14 19.04 57.07
C ILE A 136 -27.19 20.14 56.92
N SER A 137 -26.77 21.39 57.15
CA SER A 137 -27.63 22.56 56.98
C SER A 137 -28.14 22.66 55.54
N ASP A 138 -29.37 23.15 55.32
CA ASP A 138 -29.92 23.34 53.96
C ASP A 138 -29.00 24.20 53.07
N GLU A 139 -28.17 25.06 53.68
CA GLU A 139 -27.14 25.86 53.02
C GLU A 139 -25.97 25.03 52.46
N GLU A 140 -25.52 23.97 53.14
CA GLU A 140 -24.46 23.07 52.66
C GLU A 140 -24.94 22.18 51.50
N ARG A 141 -26.19 21.69 51.54
CA ARG A 141 -26.81 20.97 50.40
C ARG A 141 -27.00 21.86 49.17
N LEU A 142 -27.30 23.14 49.36
CA LEU A 142 -27.37 24.14 48.29
C LEU A 142 -25.98 24.48 47.74
N ALA A 143 -24.94 24.51 48.58
CA ALA A 143 -23.56 24.70 48.16
C ALA A 143 -23.02 23.50 47.38
N GLU A 144 -23.32 22.27 47.81
CA GLU A 144 -22.97 21.05 47.06
C GLU A 144 -23.66 20.97 45.70
N LYS A 145 -24.96 21.33 45.63
CA LYS A 145 -25.67 21.44 44.34
C LYS A 145 -25.08 22.51 43.43
N ARG A 146 -24.71 23.68 43.96
CA ARG A 146 -24.05 24.74 43.19
C ARG A 146 -22.68 24.30 42.67
N ASN A 147 -21.89 23.61 43.50
CA ASN A 147 -20.61 23.03 43.10
C ASN A 147 -20.78 21.93 42.04
N ALA A 148 -21.82 21.09 42.16
CA ALA A 148 -22.16 20.09 41.15
C ALA A 148 -22.62 20.71 39.82
N ASP A 149 -23.40 21.80 39.88
CA ASP A 149 -23.82 22.56 38.70
C ASP A 149 -22.64 23.31 38.03
N GLU A 150 -21.71 23.85 38.82
CA GLU A 150 -20.47 24.44 38.30
C GLU A 150 -19.55 23.39 37.67
N LEU A 151 -19.40 22.23 38.30
CA LEU A 151 -18.66 21.10 37.74
C LEU A 151 -19.32 20.59 36.44
N SER A 152 -20.65 20.47 36.41
CA SER A 152 -21.42 20.09 35.23
C SER A 152 -21.21 21.09 34.08
N LYS A 153 -21.29 22.40 34.36
CA LYS A 153 -20.99 23.46 33.38
C LYS A 153 -19.54 23.41 32.90
N HIS A 154 -18.59 23.13 33.79
CA HIS A 154 -17.17 22.98 33.43
C HIS A 154 -16.94 21.78 32.52
N VAL A 155 -17.53 20.62 32.85
CA VAL A 155 -17.50 19.41 32.02
C VAL A 155 -18.17 19.64 30.67
N GLN A 156 -19.32 20.33 30.62
CA GLN A 156 -19.97 20.71 29.35
C GLN A 156 -19.09 21.64 28.51
N SER A 157 -18.40 22.60 29.14
CA SER A 157 -17.44 23.46 28.44
C SER A 157 -16.27 22.66 27.85
N LEU A 158 -15.71 21.71 28.62
CA LEU A 158 -14.66 20.81 28.15
C LEU A 158 -15.14 19.91 27.01
N LEU A 159 -16.34 19.35 27.11
CA LEU A 159 -16.94 18.51 26.07
C LEU A 159 -17.15 19.30 24.79
N THR A 160 -17.62 20.55 24.90
CA THR A 160 -17.82 21.44 23.75
C THR A 160 -16.48 21.79 23.08
N LYS A 161 -15.43 22.07 23.88
CA LYS A 161 -14.06 22.27 23.36
C LYS A 161 -13.55 21.01 22.65
N ASN A 162 -13.73 19.83 23.26
CA ASN A 162 -13.31 18.57 22.66
C ASN A 162 -14.04 18.29 21.35
N ASN A 163 -15.35 18.51 21.28
CA ASN A 163 -16.14 18.33 20.06
C ASN A 163 -15.69 19.32 18.96
N SER A 164 -15.41 20.57 19.32
CA SER A 164 -14.87 21.55 18.35
C SER A 164 -13.50 21.14 17.83
N PHE A 165 -12.63 20.59 18.69
CA PHE A 165 -11.33 20.06 18.29
C PHE A 165 -11.47 18.83 17.38
N GLN A 166 -12.40 17.93 17.68
CA GLN A 166 -12.67 16.77 16.85
C GLN A 166 -13.20 17.18 15.46
N SER A 167 -14.11 18.16 15.38
CA SER A 167 -14.55 18.70 14.09
C SER A 167 -13.41 19.36 13.30
N LEU A 168 -12.42 19.95 13.99
CA LEU A 168 -11.22 20.49 13.35
C LEU A 168 -10.34 19.38 12.77
N LEU A 169 -10.14 18.28 13.51
CA LEU A 169 -9.39 17.12 13.03
C LEU A 169 -10.08 16.43 11.85
N GLU A 170 -11.41 16.31 11.89
CA GLU A 170 -12.21 15.76 10.78
C GLU A 170 -12.15 16.66 9.53
N SER A 171 -11.92 17.97 9.69
CA SER A 171 -11.82 18.91 8.57
C SER A 171 -10.49 18.83 7.78
N ILE A 172 -9.53 17.99 8.21
CA ILE A 172 -8.24 17.86 7.53
C ILE A 172 -8.42 17.12 6.20
N LYS A 173 -8.24 17.86 5.11
CA LYS A 173 -8.28 17.34 3.74
C LYS A 173 -6.99 16.60 3.36
N THR A 174 -7.13 15.64 2.45
CA THR A 174 -6.03 14.87 1.84
C THR A 174 -4.97 15.76 1.19
N SER A 175 -5.34 16.92 0.61
CA SER A 175 -4.41 17.83 -0.05
C SER A 175 -3.31 18.37 0.88
N LYS A 176 -3.66 18.73 2.13
CA LYS A 176 -2.68 19.20 3.12
C LYS A 176 -1.70 18.10 3.49
N PHE A 177 -2.19 16.89 3.70
CA PHE A 177 -1.34 15.73 4.03
C PHE A 177 -0.39 15.41 2.87
N LEU A 178 -0.90 15.31 1.65
CA LEU A 178 -0.09 15.02 0.49
C LEU A 178 0.97 16.12 0.22
N SER A 179 0.63 17.39 0.43
CA SER A 179 1.62 18.48 0.32
C SER A 179 2.76 18.34 1.33
N ALA A 180 2.47 17.89 2.55
CA ALA A 180 3.48 17.65 3.58
C ALA A 180 4.35 16.43 3.23
N VAL A 181 3.76 15.38 2.66
CA VAL A 181 4.50 14.21 2.16
C VAL A 181 5.44 14.61 1.03
N VAL A 182 4.99 15.44 0.08
CA VAL A 182 5.84 15.97 -1.00
C VAL A 182 7.01 16.77 -0.43
N ASP A 183 6.75 17.69 0.49
CA ASP A 183 7.81 18.48 1.13
C ASP A 183 8.81 17.58 1.87
N LEU A 184 8.36 16.48 2.50
CA LEU A 184 9.22 15.49 3.14
C LEU A 184 10.05 14.68 2.13
N CYS A 185 9.46 14.27 1.00
CA CYS A 185 10.19 13.60 -0.09
C CYS A 185 11.28 14.49 -0.69
N HIS A 186 11.06 15.81 -0.72
CA HIS A 186 12.08 16.75 -1.18
C HIS A 186 13.28 16.81 -0.22
N LEU A 187 13.04 16.68 1.09
CA LEU A 187 14.09 16.63 2.11
C LEU A 187 14.86 15.31 2.09
N ASP A 188 14.16 14.17 1.97
CA ASP A 188 14.76 12.84 2.07
C ASP A 188 14.60 12.02 0.78
N THR A 189 15.73 11.74 0.13
CA THR A 189 15.78 11.00 -1.16
C THR A 189 15.39 9.53 -1.04
N PRO A 190 15.90 8.72 -0.08
CA PRO A 190 15.43 7.34 0.10
C PRO A 190 13.93 7.24 0.40
N LEU A 191 13.36 8.21 1.13
CA LEU A 191 11.91 8.27 1.29
C LEU A 191 11.20 8.50 -0.05
N ALA A 192 11.70 9.42 -0.88
CA ALA A 192 11.12 9.68 -2.20
C ALA A 192 11.16 8.43 -3.10
N GLU A 193 12.26 7.69 -3.08
CA GLU A 193 12.36 6.38 -3.74
C GLU A 193 11.29 5.41 -3.23
N TYR A 194 11.21 5.20 -1.92
CA TYR A 194 10.22 4.29 -1.33
C TYR A 194 8.78 4.69 -1.69
N VAL A 195 8.45 5.98 -1.58
CA VAL A 195 7.12 6.49 -1.92
C VAL A 195 6.82 6.25 -3.40
N TRP A 196 7.76 6.50 -4.31
CA TRP A 196 7.56 6.28 -5.74
C TRP A 196 7.32 4.80 -6.08
N LEU A 197 8.14 3.89 -5.53
CA LEU A 197 8.00 2.44 -5.74
C LEU A 197 6.64 1.89 -5.29
N GLN A 198 6.02 2.50 -4.27
CA GLN A 198 4.69 2.12 -3.78
C GLN A 198 3.55 2.85 -4.51
N LEU A 199 3.78 4.10 -4.92
CA LEU A 199 2.77 4.95 -5.51
C LEU A 199 2.53 4.60 -6.99
N PHE A 200 3.59 4.37 -7.76
CA PHE A 200 3.48 4.15 -9.20
C PHE A 200 2.66 2.90 -9.58
N PRO A 201 2.84 1.71 -8.97
CA PRO A 201 2.00 0.56 -9.28
C PRO A 201 0.52 0.78 -8.93
N LYS A 202 0.24 1.54 -7.87
CA LYS A 202 -1.12 1.92 -7.49
C LYS A 202 -1.74 2.87 -8.51
N ILE A 203 -0.99 3.87 -8.96
CA ILE A 203 -1.38 4.74 -10.07
C ILE A 203 -1.69 3.91 -11.31
N TRP A 204 -0.83 2.95 -11.64
CA TRP A 204 -1.01 2.09 -12.81
C TRP A 204 -2.32 1.29 -12.74
N SER A 205 -2.67 0.78 -11.56
CA SER A 205 -3.92 0.05 -11.33
C SER A 205 -5.20 0.88 -11.49
N ILE A 206 -5.10 2.21 -11.45
CA ILE A 206 -6.22 3.13 -11.65
C ILE A 206 -6.48 3.36 -13.16
N LEU A 207 -5.46 3.20 -14.01
CA LEU A 207 -5.55 3.44 -15.45
C LEU A 207 -6.29 2.31 -16.18
N ASN A 208 -6.98 2.66 -17.26
CA ASN A 208 -7.64 1.68 -18.13
C ASN A 208 -6.63 0.90 -18.98
N ILE A 209 -7.01 -0.28 -19.48
CA ILE A 209 -6.12 -1.15 -20.30
C ILE A 209 -5.59 -0.42 -21.55
N GLU A 210 -6.43 0.38 -22.21
CA GLU A 210 -6.00 1.17 -23.39
C GLU A 210 -4.98 2.24 -23.02
N GLU A 211 -5.20 2.94 -21.90
CA GLU A 211 -4.29 3.95 -21.38
C GLU A 211 -2.97 3.33 -20.93
N GLN A 212 -3.02 2.15 -20.32
CA GLN A 212 -1.83 1.38 -19.93
C GLN A 212 -0.99 0.97 -21.14
N LYS A 213 -1.61 0.59 -22.27
CA LYS A 213 -0.89 0.29 -23.51
C LYS A 213 -0.22 1.52 -24.11
N GLU A 214 -0.94 2.63 -24.16
CA GLU A 214 -0.40 3.90 -24.68
C GLU A 214 0.76 4.39 -23.80
N ILE A 215 0.54 4.53 -22.49
CA ILE A 215 1.57 4.97 -21.53
C ILE A 215 2.71 3.96 -21.49
N GLY A 216 2.44 2.66 -21.64
CA GLY A 216 3.46 1.61 -21.72
C GLY A 216 4.42 1.80 -22.88
N SER A 217 3.91 2.19 -24.05
CA SER A 217 4.75 2.50 -25.22
C SER A 217 5.64 3.72 -25.00
N TRP A 218 5.11 4.79 -24.40
CA TRP A 218 5.88 5.96 -24.03
C TRP A 218 6.90 5.66 -22.95
N LEU A 219 6.55 4.82 -21.98
CA LEU A 219 7.43 4.40 -20.91
C LEU A 219 8.61 3.58 -21.44
N GLN A 220 8.36 2.67 -22.38
CA GLN A 220 9.42 1.92 -23.04
C GLN A 220 10.39 2.87 -23.77
N LEU A 221 9.85 3.83 -24.56
CA LEU A 221 10.68 4.81 -25.26
C LEU A 221 11.49 5.67 -24.28
N PHE A 222 10.88 6.06 -23.16
CA PHE A 222 11.50 6.85 -22.12
C PHE A 222 12.65 6.10 -21.43
N LEU A 223 12.43 4.85 -21.02
CA LEU A 223 13.43 4.04 -20.32
C LEU A 223 14.59 3.64 -21.21
N CYS A 224 14.34 3.31 -22.49
CA CYS A 224 15.38 2.97 -23.46
C CYS A 224 16.18 4.18 -23.95
N ASN A 225 15.81 5.40 -23.55
CA ASN A 225 16.57 6.59 -23.92
C ASN A 225 17.85 6.68 -23.06
N ASN A 226 18.98 6.26 -23.65
CA ASN A 226 20.27 6.16 -22.98
C ASN A 226 20.86 7.49 -22.47
N ARG A 227 20.26 8.64 -22.79
CA ARG A 227 20.78 9.96 -22.39
C ARG A 227 20.82 10.18 -20.88
N PHE A 228 20.05 9.40 -20.13
CA PHE A 228 20.01 9.48 -18.67
C PHE A 228 21.16 8.75 -17.98
N LEU A 229 21.82 7.80 -18.64
CA LEU A 229 22.88 6.97 -18.05
C LEU A 229 24.15 7.78 -17.69
N ASP A 230 24.41 8.89 -18.38
CA ASP A 230 25.63 9.68 -18.19
C ASP A 230 25.59 10.60 -16.94
N TYR A 231 24.40 10.87 -16.39
CA TYR A 231 24.22 11.86 -15.31
C TYR A 231 23.93 11.24 -13.93
N ASP A 232 23.60 9.95 -13.88
CA ASP A 232 23.12 9.23 -12.68
C ASP A 232 24.27 8.61 -11.87
N ILE A 233 25.12 9.46 -11.28
CA ILE A 233 26.36 9.03 -10.59
C ILE A 233 26.09 8.63 -9.12
N HIS A 234 25.00 9.11 -8.50
CA HIS A 234 24.74 8.89 -7.06
C HIS A 234 23.51 8.02 -6.80
N PRO A 235 23.61 7.02 -5.91
CA PRO A 235 22.45 6.25 -5.48
C PRO A 235 21.52 7.09 -4.57
N PRO A 236 20.19 6.93 -4.67
CA PRO A 236 19.48 6.07 -5.62
C PRO A 236 19.41 6.69 -7.02
N ARG A 237 19.66 5.86 -8.05
CA ARG A 237 19.64 6.29 -9.45
C ARG A 237 18.20 6.46 -9.93
N PRO A 238 17.75 7.67 -10.30
CA PRO A 238 16.37 7.94 -10.67
C PRO A 238 15.84 7.00 -11.75
N LEU A 239 16.60 6.78 -12.84
CA LEU A 239 16.13 5.94 -13.94
C LEU A 239 15.88 4.50 -13.50
N GLU A 240 16.73 3.97 -12.62
CA GLU A 240 16.59 2.60 -12.12
C GLU A 240 15.41 2.45 -11.17
N VAL A 241 15.18 3.44 -10.30
CA VAL A 241 14.01 3.49 -9.41
C VAL A 241 12.73 3.59 -10.25
N PHE A 242 12.76 4.38 -11.32
CA PHE A 242 11.64 4.50 -12.24
C PHE A 242 11.36 3.18 -12.96
N ALA A 243 12.40 2.50 -13.44
CA ALA A 243 12.26 1.19 -14.08
C ALA A 243 11.77 0.12 -13.09
N ASP A 244 12.29 0.06 -11.87
CA ASP A 244 11.81 -0.88 -10.84
C ASP A 244 10.33 -0.63 -10.50
N ALA A 245 9.94 0.64 -10.34
CA ALA A 245 8.53 1.02 -10.18
C ALA A 245 7.66 0.53 -11.35
N ALA A 246 8.12 0.69 -12.59
CA ALA A 246 7.43 0.23 -13.79
C ALA A 246 7.30 -1.30 -13.85
N LEU A 247 8.35 -2.03 -13.51
CA LEU A 247 8.35 -3.49 -13.47
C LEU A 247 7.45 -4.07 -12.36
N ARG A 248 7.09 -3.28 -11.35
CA ARG A 248 6.13 -3.67 -10.30
C ARG A 248 4.66 -3.51 -10.72
N CYS A 249 4.39 -2.90 -11.86
CA CYS A 249 3.03 -2.74 -12.36
C CYS A 249 2.42 -4.08 -12.78
N SER A 250 1.11 -4.22 -12.52
CA SER A 250 0.26 -5.32 -13.00
C SER A 250 -0.84 -4.73 -13.88
N PRO A 251 -1.17 -5.29 -15.06
CA PRO A 251 -0.72 -6.57 -15.63
C PRO A 251 0.66 -6.49 -16.33
N VAL A 252 1.35 -7.63 -16.38
CA VAL A 252 2.71 -7.76 -16.96
C VAL A 252 2.74 -7.55 -18.48
N SER A 253 1.62 -7.77 -19.17
CA SER A 253 1.51 -7.71 -20.63
C SER A 253 1.52 -6.29 -21.23
N SER A 254 1.71 -5.25 -20.42
CA SER A 254 1.73 -3.86 -20.90
C SER A 254 3.05 -3.45 -21.56
N PHE A 255 4.13 -4.20 -21.36
CA PHE A 255 5.46 -3.85 -21.84
C PHE A 255 6.02 -4.89 -22.84
N SER A 256 6.92 -4.43 -23.72
CA SER A 256 7.62 -5.30 -24.66
C SER A 256 8.68 -6.16 -23.96
N LEU A 257 9.01 -7.30 -24.58
CA LEU A 257 10.06 -8.20 -24.10
C LEU A 257 11.43 -7.52 -24.02
N ASP A 258 11.72 -6.63 -24.97
CA ASP A 258 12.99 -5.91 -25.05
C ASP A 258 13.21 -5.00 -23.84
N LEU A 259 12.12 -4.46 -23.26
CA LEU A 259 12.22 -3.63 -22.08
C LEU A 259 12.74 -4.44 -20.88
N TYR A 260 12.26 -5.67 -20.69
CA TYR A 260 12.71 -6.53 -19.59
C TYR A 260 14.20 -6.89 -19.72
N LYS A 261 14.65 -7.18 -20.95
CA LYS A 261 16.07 -7.44 -21.25
C LYS A 261 16.93 -6.21 -20.98
N TYR A 262 16.49 -5.04 -21.44
CA TYR A 262 17.18 -3.78 -21.24
C TYR A 262 17.25 -3.39 -19.76
N ALA A 263 16.14 -3.51 -19.02
CA ALA A 263 16.09 -3.17 -17.60
C ALA A 263 17.01 -4.08 -16.75
N GLY A 264 17.13 -5.35 -17.11
CA GLY A 264 18.14 -6.24 -16.51
C GLY A 264 19.55 -5.75 -16.82
N LYS A 265 19.92 -5.74 -18.11
CA LYS A 265 21.29 -5.49 -18.59
C LYS A 265 21.81 -4.09 -18.29
N CYS A 266 21.03 -3.06 -18.61
CA CYS A 266 21.48 -1.68 -18.59
C CYS A 266 21.15 -0.95 -17.28
N LEU A 267 20.05 -1.32 -16.62
CA LEU A 267 19.58 -0.65 -15.38
C LEU A 267 19.85 -1.48 -14.11
N ASN A 268 20.56 -2.59 -14.23
CA ASN A 268 20.93 -3.46 -13.12
C ASN A 268 19.73 -3.84 -12.23
N ARG A 269 18.58 -4.16 -12.86
CA ARG A 269 17.36 -4.64 -12.18
C ARG A 269 17.00 -6.05 -12.64
N TRP A 270 18.02 -6.91 -12.68
CA TRP A 270 17.92 -8.31 -13.07
C TRP A 270 16.90 -9.09 -12.25
N GLU A 271 16.94 -8.97 -10.91
CA GLU A 271 16.03 -9.66 -10.00
C GLU A 271 14.57 -9.41 -10.38
N ARG A 272 14.21 -8.13 -10.57
CA ARG A 272 12.83 -7.77 -10.89
C ARG A 272 12.43 -8.20 -12.30
N SER A 273 13.29 -8.01 -13.30
CA SER A 273 13.03 -8.51 -14.66
C SER A 273 12.83 -10.03 -14.69
N CYS A 274 13.67 -10.80 -13.99
CA CYS A 274 13.54 -12.26 -13.95
C CYS A 274 12.22 -12.67 -13.28
N LEU A 275 11.87 -12.10 -12.13
CA LEU A 275 10.59 -12.38 -11.46
C LEU A 275 9.39 -12.14 -12.38
N VAL A 276 9.42 -11.08 -13.17
CA VAL A 276 8.34 -10.76 -14.10
C VAL A 276 8.28 -11.75 -15.27
N LEU A 277 9.45 -12.12 -15.83
CA LEU A 277 9.55 -13.12 -16.89
C LEU A 277 9.18 -14.53 -16.41
N GLU A 278 9.54 -14.90 -15.19
CA GLU A 278 9.17 -16.17 -14.56
C GLU A 278 7.66 -16.24 -14.37
N ASP A 279 7.05 -15.19 -13.84
CA ASP A 279 5.60 -15.13 -13.62
C ASP A 279 4.84 -15.31 -14.94
N THR A 280 5.28 -14.67 -16.04
CA THR A 280 4.64 -14.85 -17.35
C THR A 280 4.86 -16.23 -17.96
N CYS A 281 6.04 -16.82 -17.78
CA CYS A 281 6.36 -18.15 -18.29
C CYS A 281 5.62 -19.25 -17.52
N PHE A 282 5.52 -19.14 -16.19
CA PHE A 282 4.98 -20.21 -15.34
C PHE A 282 3.48 -20.09 -15.05
N GLN A 283 2.85 -18.92 -15.22
CA GLN A 283 1.38 -18.83 -15.09
C GLN A 283 0.64 -19.61 -16.21
N ASN A 284 1.29 -19.87 -17.34
CA ASN A 284 0.71 -20.55 -18.49
C ASN A 284 1.23 -22.00 -18.62
N GLU A 285 1.15 -22.81 -17.55
CA GLU A 285 1.71 -24.18 -17.55
C GLU A 285 1.11 -25.11 -18.63
N ASP A 286 -0.08 -24.80 -19.15
CA ASP A 286 -0.85 -25.75 -19.97
C ASP A 286 -0.53 -25.73 -21.48
N PHE A 287 0.06 -24.65 -22.03
CA PHE A 287 0.39 -24.58 -23.46
C PHE A 287 1.60 -23.69 -23.74
N ILE A 288 2.69 -24.29 -24.25
CA ILE A 288 3.79 -23.54 -24.88
C ILE A 288 3.25 -23.01 -26.21
N THR A 289 2.75 -21.78 -26.21
CA THR A 289 2.41 -21.03 -27.43
C THR A 289 3.68 -20.40 -28.03
N GLU A 290 3.68 -20.03 -29.31
CA GLU A 290 4.80 -19.32 -29.94
C GLU A 290 5.21 -18.07 -29.13
N ASP A 291 4.25 -17.37 -28.52
CA ASP A 291 4.52 -16.22 -27.67
C ASP A 291 5.31 -16.58 -26.40
N THR A 292 5.02 -17.72 -25.76
CA THR A 292 5.78 -18.17 -24.57
C THR A 292 7.23 -18.51 -24.89
N SER A 293 7.52 -18.94 -26.11
CA SER A 293 8.89 -19.29 -26.53
C SER A 293 9.83 -18.08 -26.46
N ALA A 294 9.36 -16.90 -26.88
CA ALA A 294 10.15 -15.67 -26.82
C ALA A 294 10.45 -15.24 -25.38
N PHE A 295 9.47 -15.38 -24.46
CA PHE A 295 9.69 -15.10 -23.03
C PHE A 295 10.67 -16.09 -22.39
N LEU A 296 10.59 -17.38 -22.74
CA LEU A 296 11.53 -18.40 -22.28
C LEU A 296 12.96 -18.14 -22.77
N GLU A 297 13.12 -17.74 -24.03
CA GLU A 297 14.42 -17.35 -24.60
C GLU A 297 14.99 -16.14 -23.86
N ALA A 298 14.18 -15.12 -23.59
CA ALA A 298 14.61 -13.95 -22.86
C ALA A 298 15.02 -14.27 -21.41
N LEU A 299 14.27 -15.13 -20.73
CA LEU A 299 14.59 -15.57 -19.38
C LEU A 299 15.88 -16.39 -19.36
N THR A 300 16.07 -17.30 -20.32
CA THR A 300 17.30 -18.10 -20.45
C THR A 300 18.50 -17.20 -20.75
N GLU A 301 18.35 -16.18 -21.60
CA GLU A 301 19.39 -15.18 -21.86
C GLU A 301 19.72 -14.37 -20.60
N ALA A 302 18.72 -14.03 -19.78
CA ALA A 302 18.91 -13.32 -18.52
C ALA A 302 19.70 -14.18 -17.52
N TYR A 303 19.32 -15.43 -17.30
CA TYR A 303 20.06 -16.37 -16.44
C TYR A 303 21.49 -16.59 -16.94
N SER A 304 21.67 -16.77 -18.25
CA SER A 304 23.00 -16.89 -18.84
C SER A 304 23.85 -15.63 -18.65
N SER A 305 23.25 -14.44 -18.65
CA SER A 305 23.96 -13.17 -18.44
C SER A 305 24.36 -12.97 -16.97
N MET A 306 23.61 -13.55 -16.04
CA MET A 306 23.94 -13.57 -14.60
C MET A 306 24.87 -14.72 -14.20
N GLU A 307 25.23 -15.59 -15.15
CA GLU A 307 25.99 -16.83 -14.89
C GLU A 307 25.26 -17.82 -13.96
N GLU A 308 23.93 -17.76 -13.92
CA GLU A 308 23.07 -18.65 -13.12
C GLU A 308 22.85 -19.99 -13.83
N GLU A 309 23.91 -20.78 -13.82
CA GLU A 309 24.08 -22.02 -14.55
C GLU A 309 23.08 -23.12 -14.15
N ASP A 310 22.69 -23.17 -12.88
CA ASP A 310 21.73 -24.15 -12.34
C ASP A 310 20.29 -23.84 -12.78
N LEU A 311 19.91 -22.55 -12.78
CA LEU A 311 18.60 -22.09 -13.26
C LEU A 311 18.43 -22.35 -14.76
N CYS A 312 19.47 -22.07 -15.55
CA CYS A 312 19.51 -22.44 -16.97
C CYS A 312 19.23 -23.94 -17.18
N CYS A 313 19.80 -24.81 -16.35
CA CYS A 313 19.54 -26.25 -16.46
C CYS A 313 18.14 -26.65 -16.05
N GLY A 314 17.58 -26.01 -15.01
CA GLY A 314 16.18 -26.17 -14.66
C GLY A 314 15.24 -25.83 -15.82
N MET A 315 15.55 -24.75 -16.57
CA MET A 315 14.80 -24.38 -17.77
C MET A 315 14.87 -25.46 -18.86
N TRP A 316 16.08 -25.94 -19.18
CA TRP A 316 16.26 -27.01 -20.18
C TRP A 316 15.62 -28.33 -19.77
N GLN A 317 15.55 -28.64 -18.47
CA GLN A 317 14.87 -29.84 -17.98
C GLN A 317 13.35 -29.75 -18.09
N LYS A 318 12.77 -28.56 -17.83
CA LYS A 318 11.32 -28.34 -17.90
C LYS A 318 10.81 -28.20 -19.34
N PHE A 319 11.54 -27.43 -20.17
CA PHE A 319 11.08 -27.03 -21.50
C PHE A 319 11.80 -27.75 -22.65
N GLY A 320 12.79 -28.61 -22.34
CA GLY A 320 13.52 -29.38 -23.34
C GLY A 320 12.62 -30.37 -24.10
N THR A 321 12.68 -30.33 -25.42
CA THR A 321 11.85 -31.21 -26.29
C THR A 321 12.40 -32.62 -26.41
N TYR A 322 13.73 -32.76 -26.55
CA TYR A 322 14.40 -34.06 -26.70
C TYR A 322 14.92 -34.58 -25.36
N PRO A 323 14.58 -35.83 -24.96
CA PRO A 323 15.06 -36.41 -23.72
C PRO A 323 16.58 -36.60 -23.70
N GLU A 324 17.21 -36.81 -24.86
CA GLU A 324 18.68 -36.89 -24.97
C GLU A 324 19.35 -35.57 -24.62
N THR A 325 18.74 -34.43 -24.96
CA THR A 325 19.25 -33.11 -24.60
C THR A 325 19.16 -32.89 -23.10
N ILE A 326 18.05 -33.28 -22.47
CA ILE A 326 17.86 -33.20 -21.01
C ILE A 326 18.91 -34.06 -20.28
N LEU A 327 19.13 -35.29 -20.76
CA LEU A 327 20.18 -36.17 -20.22
C LEU A 327 21.60 -35.62 -20.45
N GLY A 328 21.85 -35.00 -21.60
CA GLY A 328 23.12 -34.33 -21.88
C GLY A 328 23.40 -33.19 -20.89
N VAL A 329 22.44 -32.29 -20.70
CA VAL A 329 22.53 -31.13 -19.80
C VAL A 329 22.71 -31.55 -18.34
N THR A 330 21.95 -32.56 -17.88
CA THR A 330 22.10 -33.09 -16.51
C THR A 330 23.48 -33.71 -16.27
N LEU A 331 24.02 -34.47 -17.23
CA LEU A 331 25.35 -35.06 -17.13
C LEU A 331 26.48 -34.02 -17.21
N GLU A 332 26.29 -32.96 -17.99
CA GLU A 332 27.19 -31.82 -18.05
C GLU A 332 27.30 -31.14 -16.69
N LYS A 333 26.18 -30.91 -16.00
CA LYS A 333 26.19 -30.36 -14.63
C LYS A 333 26.83 -31.26 -13.59
N GLN A 334 26.76 -32.58 -13.77
CA GLN A 334 27.49 -33.53 -12.93
C GLN A 334 28.99 -33.61 -13.23
N GLY A 335 29.47 -32.95 -14.29
CA GLY A 335 30.88 -32.98 -14.72
C GLY A 335 31.26 -34.15 -15.64
N PHE A 336 30.30 -34.97 -16.08
CA PHE A 336 30.55 -36.12 -16.97
C PHE A 336 30.54 -35.71 -18.46
N PHE A 337 31.42 -34.78 -18.84
CA PHE A 337 31.46 -34.20 -20.19
C PHE A 337 31.54 -35.21 -21.35
N PRO A 338 32.32 -36.32 -21.29
CA PRO A 338 32.39 -37.27 -22.40
C PRO A 338 31.05 -37.98 -22.67
N LYS A 339 30.30 -38.28 -21.60
CA LYS A 339 28.98 -38.90 -21.71
C LYS A 339 27.95 -37.88 -22.19
N ALA A 340 27.98 -36.66 -21.66
CA ALA A 340 27.12 -35.57 -22.13
C ALA A 340 27.31 -35.32 -23.64
N MET A 341 28.56 -35.26 -24.12
CA MET A 341 28.86 -35.09 -25.54
C MET A 341 28.31 -36.23 -26.41
N HIS A 342 28.31 -37.46 -25.91
CA HIS A 342 27.70 -38.60 -26.62
C HIS A 342 26.19 -38.41 -26.79
N TYR A 343 25.47 -38.03 -25.72
CA TYR A 343 24.03 -37.78 -25.78
C TYR A 343 23.68 -36.58 -26.67
N PHE A 344 24.45 -35.49 -26.63
CA PHE A 344 24.25 -34.35 -27.53
C PHE A 344 24.42 -34.74 -29.01
N ARG A 345 25.40 -35.58 -29.34
CA ARG A 345 25.57 -36.11 -30.71
C ARG A 345 24.39 -36.98 -31.13
N GLN A 346 23.87 -37.79 -30.22
CA GLN A 346 22.68 -38.60 -30.48
C GLN A 346 21.45 -37.72 -30.76
N ALA A 347 21.23 -36.68 -29.94
CA ALA A 347 20.16 -35.70 -30.16
C ALA A 347 20.27 -35.01 -31.53
N MET A 348 21.45 -34.52 -31.89
CA MET A 348 21.71 -33.90 -33.20
C MET A 348 21.46 -34.85 -34.37
N SER A 349 21.81 -36.13 -34.24
CA SER A 349 21.55 -37.13 -35.28
C SER A 349 20.06 -37.40 -35.48
N LYS A 350 19.29 -37.46 -34.38
CA LYS A 350 17.82 -37.63 -34.41
C LYS A 350 17.14 -36.42 -35.05
N TYR A 351 17.56 -35.22 -34.68
CA TYR A 351 17.04 -33.99 -35.28
C TYR A 351 17.27 -33.96 -36.80
N LYS A 352 18.49 -34.29 -37.27
CA LYS A 352 18.80 -34.36 -38.70
C LYS A 352 17.88 -35.32 -39.46
N ILE A 353 17.63 -36.50 -38.89
CA ILE A 353 16.72 -37.49 -39.47
C ILE A 353 15.30 -36.95 -39.52
N ALA A 354 14.83 -36.30 -38.45
CA ALA A 354 13.49 -35.70 -38.39
C ALA A 354 13.31 -34.58 -39.46
N THR A 355 14.29 -33.70 -39.63
CA THR A 355 14.26 -32.64 -40.67
C THR A 355 14.31 -33.18 -42.11
N LEU A 356 14.85 -34.39 -42.31
CA LEU A 356 14.86 -35.05 -43.62
C LEU A 356 13.53 -35.78 -43.93
N LEU A 357 12.70 -36.00 -42.91
CA LEU A 357 11.41 -36.70 -42.99
C LEU A 357 10.21 -35.75 -42.96
N SER A 358 10.40 -34.47 -42.62
CA SER A 358 9.37 -33.42 -42.75
C SER A 358 9.24 -32.96 -44.21
N PRO A 359 8.05 -32.99 -44.83
CA PRO A 359 7.83 -32.67 -46.24
C PRO A 359 8.06 -31.21 -46.60
#